data_AF-A0A0C2GTE8-F1
#
_entry.id   AF-A0A0C2GTE8-F1
#
_cell.length_a   1.000
_cell.length_b   1.000
_cell.length_c   1.000
_cell.angle_alpha   90.00
_cell.angle_beta   90.00
_cell.angle_gamma   90.00
#
_symmetry.space_group_name_H-M   'P 1'
#
loop_
_entity.id
_entity.type
_entity.pdbx_description
1 polymer ?
#
loop_
_entity_poly.entity_id
_entity_poly.type
_entity_poly.pdbx_seq_one_letter_code
_entity_poly.pdbx_strand_id
1 'polypeptide(L)'
;MVLSRSIVMYRFDQYLCLRIRRAVLEATLRSRTDFHTALAEFEDWLDRIAGSLAELEALSANTQALKDTAKRREWMQKHKELETELDAHESVLKTVEEMGRKLGAGLESGKERSEVQNRLEAVSQRWKDVRRTEESVRYACFLILK
;
A
#
# COMPACT_ATOMS: atom_id res chain seq x y z
N MET A 1 24.03 25.17 50.03
CA MET A 1 24.47 24.65 48.72
C MET A 1 23.75 23.38 48.24
N VAL A 2 23.04 22.61 49.09
CA VAL A 2 22.33 21.38 48.67
C VAL A 2 21.04 21.68 47.89
N LEU A 3 20.25 22.67 48.31
CA LEU A 3 19.00 23.08 47.63
C LEU A 3 19.21 23.55 46.18
N SER A 4 20.29 24.27 45.89
CA SER A 4 20.63 24.71 44.53
C SER A 4 20.95 23.54 43.61
N ARG A 5 21.59 22.49 44.13
CA ARG A 5 21.93 21.28 43.36
C ARG A 5 20.68 20.46 43.03
N SER A 6 19.73 20.37 43.96
CA SER A 6 18.42 19.75 43.73
C SER A 6 17.59 20.52 42.70
N ILE A 7 17.50 21.85 42.79
CA ILE A 7 16.72 22.68 41.84
C ILE A 7 17.26 22.58 40.41
N VAL A 8 18.59 22.54 40.22
CA VAL A 8 19.20 22.36 38.90
C VAL A 8 18.91 20.95 38.36
N MET A 9 18.92 19.92 39.22
CA MET A 9 18.57 18.55 38.84
C MET A 9 17.09 18.43 38.42
N TYR A 10 16.15 18.99 39.19
CA TYR A 10 14.73 19.04 38.82
C TYR A 10 14.50 19.78 37.49
N ARG A 11 15.22 20.88 37.24
CA ARG A 11 15.12 21.63 35.98
C ARG A 11 15.69 20.85 34.80
N PHE A 12 16.75 20.07 35.01
CA PHE A 12 17.33 19.19 34.01
C PHE A 12 16.39 18.02 33.68
N ASP A 13 15.78 17.40 34.70
CA ASP A 13 14.79 16.34 34.54
C ASP A 13 13.53 16.84 33.81
N GLN A 14 13.07 18.05 34.12
CA GLN A 14 11.93 18.69 33.45
C GLN A 14 12.25 19.01 31.97
N TYR A 15 13.45 19.49 31.67
CA TYR A 15 13.90 19.73 30.31
C TYR A 15 14.03 18.42 29.51
N LEU A 16 14.54 17.37 30.14
CA LEU A 16 14.64 16.04 29.53
C LEU A 16 13.26 15.47 29.20
N CYS A 17 12.30 15.58 30.13
CA CYS A 17 10.91 15.17 29.91
C CYS A 17 10.26 15.89 28.72
N LEU A 18 10.44 17.22 28.62
CA LEU A 18 9.93 18.01 27.49
C LEU A 18 10.55 17.58 26.15
N ARG A 19 11.85 17.29 26.12
CA ARG A 19 12.53 16.79 24.91
C ARG A 19 12.04 15.40 24.49
N ILE A 20 11.86 14.49 25.45
CA ILE A 20 11.33 13.15 25.18
C ILE A 20 9.92 13.27 24.61
N ARG A 21 9.05 14.05 25.26
CA ARG A 21 7.68 14.28 24.78
C ARG A 21 7.67 14.86 23.36
N ARG A 22 8.51 15.86 23.07
CA ARG A 22 8.63 16.44 21.73
C ARG A 22 9.07 15.39 20.71
N ALA A 23 10.12 14.62 21.00
CA ALA A 23 10.63 13.60 20.10
C ALA A 23 9.59 12.50 19.81
N VAL A 24 8.81 12.10 20.81
CA VAL A 24 7.71 11.13 20.63
C VAL A 24 6.64 11.71 19.72
N LEU A 25 6.20 12.95 19.94
CA LEU A 25 5.19 13.60 19.10
C LEU A 25 5.65 13.74 17.64
N GLU A 26 6.91 14.15 17.43
CA GLU A 26 7.51 14.25 16.09
C GLU A 26 7.58 12.88 15.40
N ALA A 27 7.96 11.83 16.12
CA ALA A 27 8.00 10.47 15.59
C ALA A 27 6.60 9.94 15.24
N THR A 28 5.60 10.19 16.09
CA THR A 28 4.20 9.81 15.83
C THR A 28 3.64 10.55 14.62
N LEU A 29 3.87 11.86 14.52
CA LEU A 29 3.43 12.65 13.36
C LEU A 29 4.07 12.17 12.07
N ARG A 30 5.38 11.87 12.11
CA ARG A 30 6.09 11.31 10.96
C ARG A 30 5.52 9.96 10.55
N SER A 31 5.36 9.02 11.49
CA SER A 31 4.79 7.70 11.21
C SER A 31 3.38 7.78 10.61
N ARG A 32 2.56 8.74 11.06
CA ARG A 32 1.23 8.99 10.49
C ARG A 32 1.33 9.50 9.05
N THR A 33 2.21 10.46 8.80
CA THR A 33 2.41 11.04 7.46
C THR A 33 2.93 9.98 6.49
N ASP A 34 3.95 9.22 6.90
CA ASP A 34 4.56 8.16 6.09
C ASP A 34 3.51 7.10 5.70
N PHE A 35 2.63 6.71 6.63
CA PHE A 35 1.52 5.80 6.33
C PHE A 35 0.56 6.36 5.28
N HIS A 36 0.10 7.61 5.45
CA HIS A 36 -0.87 8.19 4.51
C HIS A 36 -0.28 8.39 3.11
N THR A 37 0.99 8.78 3.02
CA THR A 37 1.69 8.89 1.74
C THR A 37 1.83 7.53 1.08
N ALA A 38 2.35 6.52 1.79
CA ALA A 38 2.52 5.17 1.24
C ALA A 38 1.19 4.55 0.80
N LEU A 39 0.11 4.78 1.57
CA LEU A 39 -1.23 4.32 1.22
C LEU A 39 -1.74 5.00 -0.06
N ALA A 40 -1.59 6.31 -0.19
CA ALA A 40 -2.02 7.05 -1.38
C ALA A 40 -1.24 6.61 -2.63
N GLU A 41 0.07 6.45 -2.51
CA GLU A 41 0.91 5.95 -3.61
C GLU A 41 0.48 4.54 -4.06
N PHE A 42 0.11 3.68 -3.11
CA PHE A 42 -0.40 2.35 -3.41
C PHE A 42 -1.81 2.38 -4.02
N GLU A 43 -2.69 3.28 -3.56
CA GLU A 43 -4.02 3.49 -4.14
C GLU A 43 -3.93 3.95 -5.61
N ASP A 44 -3.06 4.93 -5.91
CA ASP A 44 -2.80 5.40 -7.27
C ASP A 44 -2.21 4.30 -8.15
N TRP A 45 -1.32 3.49 -7.57
CA TRP A 45 -0.76 2.33 -8.26
C TRP A 45 -1.83 1.28 -8.59
N LEU A 46 -2.73 0.98 -7.65
CA LEU A 46 -3.87 0.08 -7.89
C LEU A 46 -4.76 0.56 -9.03
N ASP A 47 -4.99 1.86 -9.16
CA ASP A 47 -5.78 2.40 -10.27
C ASP A 47 -5.08 2.23 -11.61
N ARG A 48 -3.77 2.48 -11.67
CA ARG A 48 -2.98 2.26 -12.88
C ARG A 48 -2.97 0.79 -13.30
N ILE A 49 -2.70 -0.13 -12.38
CA ILE A 49 -2.62 -1.55 -12.71
C ILE A 49 -3.99 -2.12 -13.10
N ALA A 50 -5.07 -1.67 -12.45
CA ALA A 50 -6.44 -2.06 -12.82
C ALA A 50 -6.80 -1.58 -14.24
N GLY A 51 -6.39 -0.36 -14.63
CA GLY A 51 -6.56 0.13 -16.00
C GLY A 51 -5.82 -0.73 -17.03
N SER A 52 -4.54 -1.04 -16.77
CA SER A 52 -3.74 -1.92 -17.63
C SER A 52 -4.34 -3.33 -17.77
N LEU A 53 -4.87 -3.89 -16.68
CA LEU A 53 -5.55 -5.19 -16.72
C LEU A 53 -6.85 -5.13 -17.53
N ALA A 54 -7.65 -4.08 -17.39
CA ALA A 54 -8.87 -3.90 -18.17
C ALA A 54 -8.58 -3.79 -19.68
N GLU A 55 -7.49 -3.11 -20.05
CA GLU A 55 -7.02 -3.06 -21.44
C GLU A 55 -6.63 -4.47 -21.96
N LEU A 56 -5.89 -5.24 -21.17
CA LEU A 56 -5.53 -6.62 -21.53
C LEU A 56 -6.74 -7.54 -21.61
N GLU A 57 -7.71 -7.37 -20.72
CA GLU A 57 -8.97 -8.11 -20.72
C GLU A 57 -9.76 -7.82 -21.99
N ALA A 58 -9.91 -6.55 -22.37
CA ALA A 58 -10.58 -6.15 -23.60
C ALA A 58 -9.90 -6.72 -24.86
N LEU A 59 -8.56 -6.74 -24.88
CA LEU A 59 -7.80 -7.39 -25.96
C LEU A 59 -8.03 -8.91 -25.99
N SER A 60 -8.13 -9.56 -24.82
CA SER A 60 -8.40 -11.00 -24.73
C SER A 60 -9.81 -11.38 -25.16
N ALA A 61 -10.80 -10.54 -24.87
CA ALA A 61 -12.18 -10.71 -25.31
C ALA A 61 -12.31 -10.59 -26.84
N ASN A 62 -11.45 -9.80 -27.49
CA ASN A 62 -11.38 -9.73 -28.94
C ASN A 62 -10.54 -10.89 -29.51
N THR A 63 -11.11 -12.09 -29.54
CA THR A 63 -10.47 -13.32 -30.02
C THR A 63 -9.89 -13.19 -31.44
N GLN A 64 -10.47 -12.33 -32.29
CA GLN A 64 -9.98 -12.08 -33.65
C GLN A 64 -8.66 -11.28 -33.65
N ALA A 65 -8.45 -10.38 -32.69
CA ALA A 65 -7.21 -9.63 -32.54
C ALA A 65 -6.03 -10.51 -32.09
N LEU A 66 -6.28 -11.55 -31.28
CA LEU A 66 -5.26 -12.49 -30.81
C LEU A 66 -4.87 -13.59 -31.82
N LYS A 67 -5.54 -13.64 -32.98
CA LYS A 67 -5.11 -14.48 -34.12
C LYS A 67 -3.88 -13.88 -34.82
N ASP A 68 -3.68 -12.58 -34.71
CA ASP A 68 -2.46 -11.92 -35.16
C ASP A 68 -1.30 -12.30 -34.23
N THR A 69 -0.27 -12.93 -34.79
CA THR A 69 0.90 -13.42 -34.04
C THR A 69 1.70 -12.27 -33.40
N ALA A 70 1.71 -11.07 -34.01
CA ALA A 70 2.37 -9.91 -33.44
C ALA A 70 1.62 -9.39 -32.21
N LYS A 71 0.31 -9.19 -32.33
CA LYS A 71 -0.55 -8.73 -31.22
C LYS A 71 -0.58 -9.71 -30.05
N ARG A 72 -0.61 -11.01 -30.35
CA ARG A 72 -0.50 -12.07 -29.34
C ARG A 72 0.81 -11.99 -28.56
N ARG A 73 1.94 -11.78 -29.24
CA ARG A 73 3.25 -11.65 -28.60
C ARG A 73 3.34 -10.41 -27.73
N GLU A 74 2.85 -9.27 -28.23
CA GLU A 74 2.78 -8.03 -27.47
C GLU A 74 1.93 -8.20 -26.20
N TRP A 75 0.75 -8.81 -26.33
CA TRP A 75 -0.11 -9.12 -25.20
C TRP A 75 0.59 -10.00 -24.16
N MET A 76 1.26 -11.09 -24.58
CA MET A 76 1.96 -11.98 -23.65
C MET A 76 3.09 -11.27 -22.91
N GLN A 77 3.80 -10.37 -23.59
CA GLN A 77 4.86 -9.58 -22.98
C GLN A 77 4.31 -8.62 -21.93
N LYS A 78 3.26 -7.85 -22.27
CA LYS A 78 2.60 -6.93 -21.34
C LYS A 78 2.02 -7.65 -20.12
N HIS A 79 1.36 -8.79 -20.34
CA HIS A 79 0.84 -9.61 -19.24
C HIS A 79 1.95 -10.04 -18.28
N LYS A 80 3.09 -10.51 -18.81
CA LYS A 80 4.22 -10.94 -17.99
C LYS A 80 4.88 -9.80 -17.22
N GLU A 81 4.95 -8.61 -17.83
CA GLU A 81 5.44 -7.40 -17.16
C GLU A 81 4.52 -7.02 -16.00
N LEU A 82 3.20 -7.03 -16.21
CA LEU A 82 2.23 -6.77 -15.14
C LEU A 82 2.28 -7.82 -14.04
N GLU A 83 2.43 -9.10 -14.37
CA GLU A 83 2.58 -10.18 -13.37
C GLU A 83 3.79 -9.93 -12.47
N THR A 84 4.91 -9.53 -13.08
CA THR A 84 6.14 -9.19 -12.35
C THR A 84 5.93 -7.96 -11.46
N GLU A 85 5.23 -6.95 -11.96
CA GLU A 85 4.91 -5.74 -11.20
C GLU A 85 3.99 -6.04 -10.02
N LEU A 86 2.96 -6.86 -10.22
CA LEU A 86 2.04 -7.30 -9.16
C LEU A 86 2.81 -8.05 -8.06
N ASP A 87 3.67 -8.99 -8.42
CA ASP A 87 4.43 -9.78 -7.44
C ASP A 87 5.41 -8.91 -6.63
N ALA A 88 6.00 -7.88 -7.24
CA ALA A 88 6.85 -6.92 -6.53
C ALA A 88 6.05 -6.07 -5.51
N HIS A 89 4.84 -5.65 -5.88
CA HIS A 89 3.99 -4.77 -5.05
C HIS A 89 3.24 -5.48 -3.91
N GLU A 90 3.21 -6.81 -3.91
CA GLU A 90 2.75 -7.60 -2.75
C GLU A 90 3.53 -7.24 -1.47
N SER A 91 4.82 -6.91 -1.59
CA SER A 91 5.63 -6.46 -0.45
C SER A 91 5.25 -5.06 0.06
N VAL A 92 4.78 -4.19 -0.85
CA VAL A 92 4.31 -2.84 -0.52
C VAL A 92 3.00 -2.92 0.25
N LEU A 93 2.06 -3.76 -0.19
CA LEU A 93 0.81 -4.00 0.54
C LEU A 93 1.07 -4.39 2.00
N LYS A 94 1.95 -5.38 2.22
CA LYS A 94 2.31 -5.84 3.58
C LYS A 94 2.90 -4.70 4.43
N THR A 95 3.70 -3.85 3.81
CA THR A 95 4.33 -2.69 4.47
C THR A 95 3.27 -1.67 4.87
N VAL A 96 2.34 -1.32 3.96
CA VAL A 96 1.23 -0.39 4.22
C VAL A 96 0.31 -0.93 5.32
N GLU A 97 -0.02 -2.23 5.29
CA GLU A 97 -0.80 -2.88 6.35
C GLU A 97 -0.08 -2.85 7.70
N GLU A 98 1.23 -3.07 7.73
CA GLU A 98 2.02 -2.98 8.96
C GLU A 98 2.08 -1.55 9.52
N MET A 99 2.33 -0.57 8.67
CA MET A 99 2.30 0.85 9.03
C MET A 99 0.93 1.25 9.62
N GLY A 100 -0.15 0.81 8.98
CA GLY A 100 -1.50 1.09 9.45
C GLY A 100 -1.86 0.37 10.75
N ARG A 101 -1.39 -0.88 10.96
CA ARG A 101 -1.52 -1.56 12.28
C ARG A 101 -0.77 -0.82 13.38
N LYS A 102 0.47 -0.39 13.12
CA LYS A 102 1.28 0.39 14.08
C LYS A 102 0.61 1.71 14.43
N LEU A 103 0.10 2.42 13.43
CA LEU A 103 -0.66 3.65 13.63
C LEU A 103 -1.92 3.38 14.46
N GLY A 104 -2.72 2.38 14.09
CA GLY A 104 -3.95 2.00 14.80
C GLY A 104 -3.74 1.57 16.25
N ALA A 105 -2.59 0.97 16.58
CA ALA A 105 -2.22 0.62 17.95
C ALA A 105 -1.87 1.84 18.81
N GLY A 106 -1.33 2.90 18.20
CA GLY A 106 -1.03 4.17 18.88
C GLY A 106 -2.21 5.12 19.01
N LEU A 107 -3.32 4.84 18.32
CA LEU A 107 -4.56 5.61 18.41
C LEU A 107 -5.45 5.09 19.53
N GLU A 108 -6.00 6.00 20.34
CA GLU A 108 -7.11 5.67 21.24
C GLU A 108 -8.30 5.15 20.41
N SER A 109 -9.07 4.22 20.98
CA SER A 109 -10.25 3.66 20.30
C SER A 109 -11.21 4.78 19.92
N GLY A 110 -11.46 4.94 18.61
CA GLY A 110 -12.25 6.06 18.10
C GLY A 110 -12.31 6.10 16.57
N LYS A 111 -12.90 7.18 16.06
CA LYS A 111 -13.19 7.39 14.63
C LYS A 111 -11.97 7.24 13.73
N GLU A 112 -10.82 7.78 14.16
CA GLU A 112 -9.59 7.76 13.37
C GLU A 112 -9.05 6.34 13.16
N ARG A 113 -9.10 5.51 14.22
CA ARG A 113 -8.68 4.11 14.13
C ARG A 113 -9.58 3.30 13.19
N SER A 114 -10.90 3.52 13.25
CA SER A 114 -11.83 2.87 12.32
C SER A 114 -11.62 3.33 10.88
N GLU A 115 -11.30 4.60 10.65
CA GLU A 115 -11.05 5.12 9.31
C GLU A 115 -9.81 4.49 8.67
N VAL A 116 -8.71 4.41 9.43
CA VAL A 116 -7.48 3.71 8.99
C VAL A 116 -7.77 2.25 8.65
N GLN A 117 -8.50 1.55 9.51
CA GLN A 117 -8.86 0.14 9.30
C GLN A 117 -9.74 -0.05 8.05
N ASN A 118 -10.77 0.77 7.87
CA ASN A 118 -11.66 0.71 6.72
C ASN A 118 -10.91 0.96 5.41
N ARG A 119 -9.96 1.92 5.40
CA ARG A 119 -9.14 2.20 4.21
C ARG A 119 -8.21 1.04 3.87
N LEU A 120 -7.56 0.44 4.88
CA LEU A 120 -6.76 -0.76 4.68
C LEU A 120 -7.59 -1.90 4.09
N GLU A 121 -8.77 -2.16 4.64
CA GLU A 121 -9.66 -3.21 4.14
C GLU A 121 -10.10 -2.95 2.70
N ALA A 122 -10.45 -1.71 2.36
CA ALA A 122 -10.80 -1.32 0.99
C ALA A 122 -9.65 -1.56 0.01
N VAL A 123 -8.42 -1.19 0.39
CA VAL A 123 -7.22 -1.41 -0.41
C VAL A 123 -6.88 -2.89 -0.56
N SER A 124 -6.92 -3.67 0.52
CA SER A 124 -6.70 -5.12 0.46
C SER A 124 -7.79 -5.84 -0.34
N GLN A 125 -9.02 -5.31 -0.37
CA GLN A 125 -10.07 -5.83 -1.24
C GLN A 125 -9.81 -5.51 -2.71
N ARG A 126 -9.48 -4.26 -3.05
CA ARG A 126 -9.09 -3.86 -4.41
C ARG A 126 -7.91 -4.69 -4.93
N TRP A 127 -6.93 -4.97 -4.08
CA TRP A 127 -5.81 -5.85 -4.39
C TRP A 127 -6.28 -7.26 -4.81
N LYS A 128 -7.18 -7.86 -4.05
CA LYS A 128 -7.74 -9.19 -4.38
C LYS A 128 -8.51 -9.17 -5.69
N ASP A 129 -9.25 -8.11 -5.96
CA ASP A 129 -10.01 -7.96 -7.20
C ASP A 129 -9.05 -7.86 -8.40
N VAL A 130 -7.98 -7.05 -8.30
CA VAL A 130 -6.89 -6.98 -9.29
C VAL A 130 -6.27 -8.35 -9.56
N ARG A 131 -5.93 -9.11 -8.50
CA ARG A 131 -5.36 -10.46 -8.65
C ARG A 131 -6.34 -11.43 -9.30
N ARG A 132 -7.63 -11.36 -8.99
CA ARG A 132 -8.66 -12.19 -9.61
C ARG A 132 -8.82 -11.86 -11.10
N THR A 133 -8.82 -10.58 -11.46
CA THR A 133 -8.90 -10.15 -12.86
C THR A 133 -7.68 -10.63 -13.64
N GLU A 134 -6.47 -10.47 -13.11
CA GLU A 134 -5.24 -10.99 -13.73
C GLU A 134 -5.34 -12.51 -13.98
N GLU A 135 -5.80 -13.26 -12.99
CA GLU A 135 -5.98 -14.70 -13.10
C GLU A 135 -7.01 -15.07 -14.19
N SER A 136 -8.12 -14.32 -14.28
CA SER A 136 -9.13 -14.49 -15.32
C SER A 136 -8.57 -14.22 -16.72
N VAL A 137 -7.82 -13.13 -16.89
CA VAL A 137 -7.16 -12.73 -18.15
C VAL A 137 -6.16 -13.80 -18.59
N ARG A 138 -5.38 -14.35 -17.65
CA ARG A 138 -4.46 -15.46 -17.88
C ARG A 138 -5.17 -16.71 -18.39
N TYR A 139 -6.29 -17.10 -17.75
CA TYR A 139 -7.08 -18.27 -18.18
C TYR A 139 -7.74 -18.07 -19.54
N ALA A 140 -8.30 -16.89 -19.82
CA ALA A 140 -8.92 -16.58 -21.09
C ALA A 140 -7.92 -16.74 -22.25
N CYS A 141 -6.69 -16.26 -22.09
CA CYS A 141 -5.66 -16.43 -23.10
C CYS A 141 -5.25 -17.90 -23.27
N PHE A 142 -5.11 -18.66 -22.18
CA PHE A 142 -4.80 -20.09 -22.28
C PHE A 142 -5.85 -20.88 -23.08
N LEU A 143 -7.13 -20.51 -22.99
CA LEU A 143 -8.20 -21.11 -23.79
C LEU A 143 -8.14 -20.71 -25.27
N ILE A 144 -7.70 -19.48 -25.59
CA ILE A 144 -7.60 -18.99 -26.97
C ILE A 144 -6.37 -19.54 -27.71
N LEU A 145 -5.32 -19.92 -26.96
CA LEU A 145 -4.06 -20.43 -27.50
C LEU A 145 -3.99 -21.95 -27.68
N LYS A 146 -5.01 -22.69 -27.24
CA LYS A 146 -5.19 -24.13 -27.49
C LYS A 146 -6.01 -24.38 -28.75
#